data_AF-A0A2N5LLM6-F1
#
_entry.id   AF-A0A2N5LLM6-F1
#
_cell.length_a   1.000
_cell.length_b   1.000
_cell.length_c   1.000
_cell.angle_alpha   90.00
_cell.angle_beta   90.00
_cell.angle_gamma   90.00
#
_symmetry.space_group_name_H-M   'P 1'
#
loop_
_entity.id
_entity.type
_entity.pdbx_description
1 polymer ?
#
loop_
_entity_poly.entity_id
_entity_poly.type
_entity_poly.pdbx_seq_one_letter_code
_entity_poly.pdbx_strand_id
1 'polypeptide(L)'
;MKKLLLGSVLAASSIFTVTACTSVNATTDTTPTAQMQKNHKDGAMKGPMSKLDLTATQQAQIKAIMQNKRGDRTTDRAAHQAERAQMDQQIQALTNASTLNTAALNRLADQRAAKEKQRFIERVQTQHAIAQVLTAEQRAKMEQMKSERQEKGRKHSKDRKGHDKQHQGM
;
A
#
# COMPACT_ATOMS: atom_id res chain seq x y z
N MET A 1 -16.91 33.87 -50.19
CA MET A 1 -17.09 33.34 -51.56
C MET A 1 -16.17 32.14 -51.70
N LYS A 2 -16.73 30.92 -51.82
CA LYS A 2 -16.61 30.04 -53.01
C LYS A 2 -15.14 29.66 -53.31
N LYS A 3 -14.67 28.41 -53.28
CA LYS A 3 -15.24 27.07 -53.55
C LYS A 3 -14.12 26.02 -53.25
N LEU A 4 -14.45 24.85 -52.67
CA LEU A 4 -14.43 23.49 -53.28
C LEU A 4 -13.02 22.94 -53.59
N LEU A 5 -12.63 21.67 -53.41
CA LEU A 5 -13.24 20.40 -53.02
C LEU A 5 -12.14 19.30 -53.13
N LEU A 6 -12.43 18.09 -52.60
CA LEU A 6 -11.96 16.75 -53.05
C LEU A 6 -10.47 16.45 -52.81
N GLY A 7 -10.02 15.29 -52.34
CA GLY A 7 -10.49 13.95 -51.97
C GLY A 7 -9.28 13.30 -51.25
N SER A 8 -9.22 12.09 -50.70
CA SER A 8 -9.86 10.82 -50.96
C SER A 8 -9.53 9.95 -49.73
N VAL A 9 -10.51 9.16 -49.29
CA VAL A 9 -10.35 8.07 -48.33
C VAL A 9 -9.49 6.97 -48.96
N LEU A 10 -8.48 6.48 -48.24
CA LEU A 10 -8.00 5.11 -48.42
C LEU A 10 -7.75 4.50 -47.04
N ALA A 11 -8.72 3.71 -46.59
CA ALA A 11 -8.56 2.79 -45.47
C ALA A 11 -7.63 1.65 -45.91
N ALA A 12 -6.42 1.60 -45.37
CA ALA A 12 -5.56 0.42 -45.46
C ALA A 12 -5.78 -0.43 -44.21
N SER A 13 -6.83 -1.25 -44.28
CA SER A 13 -7.08 -2.37 -43.38
C SER A 13 -6.00 -3.42 -43.62
N SER A 14 -5.05 -3.57 -42.71
CA SER A 14 -4.12 -4.73 -42.72
C SER A 14 -4.39 -5.59 -41.49
N ILE A 15 -5.30 -6.55 -41.66
CA ILE A 15 -5.46 -7.68 -40.77
C ILE A 15 -4.26 -8.60 -41.00
N PHE A 16 -3.37 -8.72 -40.01
CA PHE A 16 -2.40 -9.81 -39.96
C PHE A 16 -3.03 -10.96 -39.18
N THR A 17 -3.52 -11.96 -39.91
CA THR A 17 -3.79 -13.30 -39.40
C THR A 17 -2.59 -14.21 -39.65
N VAL A 18 -2.64 -15.39 -39.02
CA VAL A 18 -1.76 -16.56 -39.17
C VAL A 18 -0.57 -16.58 -38.19
N THR A 19 -0.65 -17.43 -37.16
CA THR A 19 -0.17 -18.82 -37.23
C THR A 19 -0.39 -19.49 -35.88
N ALA A 20 -1.21 -20.53 -35.86
CA ALA A 20 -1.30 -21.46 -34.75
C ALA A 20 -0.04 -22.33 -34.74
N CYS A 21 0.74 -22.27 -33.66
CA CYS A 21 1.72 -23.30 -33.31
C CYS A 21 1.15 -24.12 -32.16
N THR A 22 0.61 -25.28 -32.48
CA THR A 22 0.36 -26.36 -31.53
C THR A 22 1.71 -26.96 -31.12
N SER A 23 2.08 -26.86 -29.85
CA SER A 23 3.18 -27.65 -29.30
C SER A 23 2.82 -28.22 -27.93
N VAL A 24 2.44 -29.51 -27.99
CA VAL A 24 2.76 -30.64 -27.09
C VAL A 24 2.67 -30.42 -25.57
N ASN A 25 1.72 -31.15 -24.97
CA ASN A 25 1.65 -31.45 -23.54
C ASN A 25 2.98 -32.05 -23.04
N ALA A 26 3.63 -31.36 -22.09
CA ALA A 26 4.50 -31.99 -21.12
C ALA A 26 3.71 -32.16 -19.82
N THR A 27 3.38 -33.40 -19.49
CA THR A 27 2.87 -33.82 -18.20
C THR A 27 3.92 -33.57 -17.13
N THR A 28 3.69 -32.59 -16.27
CA THR A 28 4.30 -32.55 -14.94
C THR A 28 3.22 -32.83 -13.92
N ASP A 29 3.33 -33.97 -13.25
CA ASP A 29 2.56 -34.34 -12.07
C ASP A 29 2.68 -33.25 -11.01
N THR A 30 1.68 -32.37 -10.94
CA THR A 30 1.46 -31.52 -9.76
C THR A 30 0.60 -32.27 -8.77
N THR A 31 1.25 -32.85 -7.77
CA THR A 31 0.64 -33.18 -6.48
C THR A 31 -0.14 -31.96 -5.97
N PRO A 32 -1.45 -32.08 -5.64
CA PRO A 32 -2.19 -30.95 -5.10
C PRO A 32 -1.67 -30.72 -3.68
N THR A 33 -0.76 -29.76 -3.54
CA THR A 33 -0.44 -29.21 -2.22
C THR A 33 -1.73 -28.56 -1.76
N ALA A 34 -2.37 -29.15 -0.76
CA ALA A 34 -3.55 -28.59 -0.11
C ALA A 34 -3.23 -27.15 0.30
N GLN A 35 -3.66 -26.20 -0.53
CA GLN A 35 -3.70 -24.81 -0.14
C GLN A 35 -4.68 -24.76 1.01
N MET A 36 -4.15 -24.63 2.22
CA MET A 36 -4.93 -24.21 3.38
C MET A 36 -5.62 -22.90 2.99
N GLN A 37 -6.86 -23.03 2.57
CA GLN A 37 -7.77 -21.94 2.31
C GLN A 37 -8.00 -21.30 3.67
N LYS A 38 -7.13 -20.35 4.04
CA LYS A 38 -7.40 -19.44 5.14
C LYS A 38 -8.67 -18.72 4.75
N ASN A 39 -9.78 -19.13 5.34
CA ASN A 39 -11.01 -18.36 5.42
C ASN A 39 -10.67 -17.00 6.06
N HIS A 40 -10.20 -16.07 5.24
CA HIS A 40 -10.27 -14.67 5.57
C HIS A 40 -11.76 -14.36 5.56
N LYS A 41 -12.36 -14.21 6.74
CA LYS A 41 -13.67 -13.56 6.88
C LYS A 41 -13.54 -12.16 6.27
N ASP A 42 -13.82 -12.08 4.98
CA ASP A 42 -13.77 -10.88 4.15
C ASP A 42 -14.95 -9.99 4.51
N GLY A 43 -14.81 -9.19 5.56
CA GLY A 43 -15.83 -8.19 5.87
C GLY A 43 -15.69 -7.51 7.21
N ALA A 44 -15.09 -8.16 8.21
CA ALA A 44 -14.94 -7.55 9.53
C ALA A 44 -13.81 -6.50 9.50
N MET A 45 -14.16 -5.24 9.76
CA MET A 45 -13.20 -4.20 10.04
C MET A 45 -12.21 -4.68 11.12
N LYS A 46 -10.93 -4.84 10.77
CA LYS A 46 -9.89 -5.27 11.72
C LYS A 46 -9.29 -4.06 12.44
N GLY A 47 -8.97 -4.22 13.74
CA GLY A 47 -8.27 -3.21 14.54
C GLY A 47 -9.22 -2.36 15.39
N PRO A 48 -8.81 -1.15 15.84
CA PRO A 48 -9.56 -0.36 16.82
C PRO A 48 -10.98 0.02 16.38
N MET A 49 -11.27 0.05 15.07
CA MET A 49 -12.62 0.32 14.57
C MET A 49 -13.61 -0.82 14.83
N SER A 50 -13.16 -2.05 15.10
CA SER A 50 -14.06 -3.15 15.49
C SER A 50 -14.62 -2.98 16.91
N LYS A 51 -14.08 -2.05 17.69
CA LYS A 51 -14.49 -1.73 19.06
C LYS A 51 -15.41 -0.52 19.13
N LEU A 52 -15.64 0.13 17.99
CA LEU A 52 -16.67 1.14 17.84
C LEU A 52 -17.94 0.38 17.50
N ASP A 53 -19.01 0.64 18.24
CA ASP A 53 -20.32 0.00 18.04
C ASP A 53 -20.96 0.64 16.78
N LEU A 54 -20.40 0.28 15.61
CA LEU A 54 -20.74 0.87 14.31
C LEU A 54 -22.01 0.24 13.76
N THR A 55 -22.92 1.07 13.25
CA THR A 55 -24.10 0.58 12.52
C THR A 55 -23.67 -0.09 11.20
N ALA A 56 -24.52 -0.95 10.65
CA ALA A 56 -24.25 -1.61 9.37
C ALA A 56 -23.95 -0.60 8.24
N THR A 57 -24.68 0.52 8.22
CA THR A 57 -24.48 1.62 7.26
C THR A 57 -23.12 2.28 7.44
N GLN A 58 -22.71 2.58 8.68
CA GLN A 58 -21.38 3.15 8.96
C GLN A 58 -20.26 2.19 8.56
N GLN A 59 -20.42 0.89 8.84
CA GLN A 59 -19.45 -0.13 8.45
C GLN A 59 -19.30 -0.21 6.93
N ALA A 60 -20.41 -0.17 6.18
CA ALA A 60 -20.38 -0.17 4.72
C ALA A 60 -19.68 1.07 4.15
N GLN A 61 -19.99 2.26 4.67
CA GLN A 61 -19.36 3.51 4.26
C GLN A 61 -17.85 3.52 4.54
N ILE A 62 -17.44 3.11 5.74
CA ILE A 62 -16.02 3.04 6.07
C ILE A 62 -15.30 1.98 5.23
N LYS A 63 -15.95 0.83 4.96
CA LYS A 63 -15.41 -0.20 4.07
C LYS A 63 -15.17 0.36 2.67
N ALA A 64 -16.10 1.14 2.12
CA ALA A 64 -15.94 1.80 0.82
C ALA A 64 -14.77 2.81 0.83
N ILE A 65 -14.66 3.65 1.86
CA ILE A 65 -13.52 4.58 2.03
C ILE A 65 -12.19 3.80 2.04
N MET A 66 -12.13 2.69 2.78
CA MET A 66 -10.94 1.86 2.89
C MET A 66 -10.64 1.07 1.62
N GLN A 67 -11.66 0.66 0.87
CA GLN A 67 -11.51 -0.06 -0.40
C GLN A 67 -11.02 0.86 -1.50
N ASN A 68 -11.54 2.08 -1.62
CA ASN A 68 -11.03 3.07 -2.58
C ASN A 68 -9.54 3.32 -2.32
N LYS A 69 -9.14 3.46 -1.06
CA LYS A 69 -7.74 3.60 -0.67
C LYS A 69 -6.90 2.34 -0.92
N ARG A 70 -7.49 1.14 -0.74
CA ARG A 70 -6.79 -0.14 -0.95
C ARG A 70 -6.65 -0.47 -2.43
N GLY A 71 -7.61 -0.10 -3.28
CA GLY A 71 -7.51 -0.22 -4.73
C GLY A 71 -6.17 0.33 -5.20
N ASP A 72 -5.84 1.56 -4.80
CA ASP A 72 -4.57 2.19 -5.19
C ASP A 72 -3.31 1.48 -4.67
N ARG A 73 -3.37 0.78 -3.52
CA ARG A 73 -2.21 0.08 -2.92
C ARG A 73 -2.08 -1.40 -3.27
N THR A 74 -3.18 -2.06 -3.61
CA THR A 74 -3.21 -3.52 -3.82
C THR A 74 -3.05 -3.85 -5.30
N THR A 75 -3.53 -2.98 -6.19
CA THR A 75 -3.41 -3.14 -7.65
C THR A 75 -1.95 -3.11 -8.11
N ASP A 76 -1.03 -2.60 -7.27
CA ASP A 76 0.39 -2.59 -7.60
C ASP A 76 1.31 -2.98 -6.44
N ARG A 77 0.96 -4.09 -5.78
CA ARG A 77 1.82 -4.68 -4.73
C ARG A 77 3.22 -5.00 -5.27
N ALA A 78 3.31 -5.42 -6.53
CA ALA A 78 4.56 -5.73 -7.20
C ALA A 78 5.41 -4.46 -7.43
N ALA A 79 4.86 -3.36 -7.96
CA ALA A 79 5.66 -2.15 -8.08
C ALA A 79 6.02 -1.56 -6.72
N HIS A 80 5.16 -1.63 -5.71
CA HIS A 80 5.54 -1.20 -4.35
C HIS A 80 6.70 -2.01 -3.77
N GLN A 81 6.80 -3.31 -4.09
CA GLN A 81 7.94 -4.14 -3.70
C GLN A 81 9.18 -3.77 -4.51
N ALA A 82 9.06 -3.61 -5.82
CA ALA A 82 10.15 -3.21 -6.71
C ALA A 82 10.72 -1.83 -6.32
N GLU A 83 9.85 -0.87 -6.05
CA GLU A 83 10.18 0.48 -5.59
C GLU A 83 10.97 0.47 -4.27
N ARG A 84 10.58 -0.41 -3.33
CA ARG A 84 11.31 -0.61 -2.07
C ARG A 84 12.68 -1.23 -2.32
N ALA A 85 12.74 -2.31 -3.09
CA ALA A 85 13.99 -2.98 -3.40
C ALA A 85 14.98 -2.04 -4.10
N GLN A 86 14.50 -1.20 -5.03
CA GLN A 86 15.31 -0.20 -5.71
C GLN A 86 15.86 0.85 -4.72
N MET A 87 15.03 1.34 -3.80
CA MET A 87 15.48 2.30 -2.78
C MET A 87 16.53 1.67 -1.85
N ASP A 88 16.33 0.42 -1.44
CA ASP A 88 17.28 -0.31 -0.60
C ASP A 88 18.63 -0.51 -1.32
N GLN A 89 18.60 -0.85 -2.62
CA GLN A 89 19.81 -0.93 -3.45
C GLN A 89 20.55 0.41 -3.54
N GLN A 90 19.84 1.53 -3.71
CA GLN A 90 20.46 2.86 -3.74
C GLN A 90 21.12 3.22 -2.41
N ILE A 91 20.48 2.88 -1.29
CA ILE A 91 21.05 3.07 0.05
C ILE A 91 22.32 2.22 0.21
N GLN A 92 22.27 0.94 -0.19
CA GLN A 92 23.43 0.05 -0.12
C GLN A 92 24.59 0.54 -0.99
N ALA A 93 24.32 0.98 -2.21
CA ALA A 93 25.34 1.52 -3.11
C ALA A 93 26.02 2.76 -2.52
N LEU A 94 25.24 3.69 -1.93
CA LEU A 94 25.79 4.87 -1.25
C LEU A 94 26.61 4.51 0.00
N THR A 95 26.19 3.49 0.74
CA THR A 95 26.84 3.05 1.98
C THR A 95 28.15 2.31 1.71
N ASN A 96 28.23 1.54 0.62
CA ASN A 96 29.39 0.73 0.27
C ASN A 96 30.39 1.44 -0.64
N ALA A 97 30.08 2.65 -1.12
CA ALA A 97 30.99 3.45 -1.94
C ALA A 97 32.21 3.90 -1.13
N SER A 98 33.39 3.94 -1.76
CA SER A 98 34.63 4.43 -1.14
C SER A 98 34.57 5.92 -0.74
N THR A 99 33.69 6.69 -1.41
CA THR A 99 33.42 8.09 -1.08
C THR A 99 31.91 8.34 -1.14
N LEU A 100 31.42 9.20 -0.24
CA LEU A 100 30.00 9.52 -0.19
C LEU A 100 29.62 10.50 -1.30
N ASN A 101 28.77 10.05 -2.23
CA ASN A 101 28.18 10.94 -3.23
C ASN A 101 27.02 11.74 -2.61
N THR A 102 27.34 12.94 -2.12
CA THR A 102 26.39 13.85 -1.45
C THR A 102 25.22 14.26 -2.35
N ALA A 103 25.46 14.48 -3.64
CA ALA A 103 24.40 14.83 -4.59
C ALA A 103 23.39 13.68 -4.78
N ALA A 104 23.87 12.44 -4.84
CA ALA A 104 23.00 11.26 -4.93
C ALA A 104 22.23 11.02 -3.61
N LEU A 105 22.88 11.24 -2.46
CA LEU A 105 22.21 11.17 -1.16
C LEU A 105 21.07 12.19 -1.04
N ASN A 106 21.30 13.45 -1.43
CA ASN A 106 20.28 14.49 -1.39
C ASN A 106 19.08 14.14 -2.28
N ARG A 107 19.31 13.67 -3.51
CA ARG A 107 18.22 13.23 -4.40
C ARG A 107 17.40 12.09 -3.78
N LEU A 108 18.07 11.12 -3.16
CA LEU A 108 17.40 10.00 -2.49
C LEU A 108 16.57 10.48 -1.29
N ALA A 109 17.09 11.43 -0.51
CA ALA A 109 16.38 12.05 0.59
C ALA A 109 15.13 12.80 0.11
N ASP A 110 15.24 13.59 -0.96
CA ASP A 110 14.11 14.31 -1.55
C ASP A 110 13.01 13.37 -2.05
N GLN A 111 13.40 12.28 -2.73
CA GLN A 111 12.46 11.25 -3.17
C GLN A 111 11.73 10.61 -1.98
N ARG A 112 12.45 10.34 -0.88
CA ARG A 112 11.85 9.79 0.33
C ARG A 112 10.89 10.79 0.98
N ALA A 113 11.30 12.06 1.09
CA ALA A 113 10.50 13.12 1.68
C ALA A 113 9.19 13.35 0.90
N ALA A 114 9.26 13.38 -0.44
CA ALA A 114 8.08 13.50 -1.30
C ALA A 114 7.07 12.35 -1.06
N LYS A 115 7.57 11.11 -0.96
CA LYS A 115 6.72 9.94 -0.67
C LYS A 115 6.14 9.97 0.73
N GLU A 116 6.91 10.40 1.73
CA GLU A 116 6.42 10.56 3.10
C GLU A 116 5.33 11.63 3.19
N LYS A 117 5.51 12.76 2.50
CA LYS A 117 4.49 13.82 2.37
C LYS A 117 3.20 13.28 1.76
N GLN A 118 3.29 12.56 0.64
CA GLN A 118 2.10 11.99 0.00
C GLN A 118 1.35 11.02 0.92
N ARG A 119 2.07 10.10 1.58
CA ARG A 119 1.48 9.17 2.56
C ARG A 119 0.84 9.88 3.75
N PHE A 120 1.44 10.98 4.20
CA PHE A 120 0.89 11.79 5.28
C PHE A 120 -0.46 12.39 4.88
N ILE A 121 -0.52 13.05 3.72
CA ILE A 121 -1.73 13.67 3.18
C ILE A 121 -2.85 12.63 3.04
N GLU A 122 -2.58 11.51 2.36
CA GLU A 122 -3.54 10.41 2.19
C GLU A 122 -4.10 9.92 3.52
N ARG A 123 -3.21 9.74 4.51
CA ARG A 123 -3.59 9.25 5.84
C ARG A 123 -4.54 10.22 6.52
N VAL A 124 -4.23 11.52 6.50
CA VAL A 124 -5.06 12.55 7.14
C VAL A 124 -6.42 12.65 6.43
N GLN A 125 -6.44 12.67 5.09
CA GLN A 125 -7.69 12.68 4.32
C GLN A 125 -8.57 11.46 4.63
N THR A 126 -7.97 10.27 4.70
CA THR A 126 -8.69 9.04 5.07
C THR A 126 -9.27 9.12 6.49
N GLN A 127 -8.46 9.58 7.45
CA GLN A 127 -8.90 9.72 8.84
C GLN A 127 -10.05 10.73 8.97
N HIS A 128 -9.96 11.84 8.24
CA HIS A 128 -11.01 12.84 8.17
C HIS A 128 -12.31 12.25 7.60
N ALA A 129 -12.24 11.56 6.45
CA ALA A 129 -13.40 10.93 5.83
C ALA A 129 -14.09 9.91 6.76
N ILE A 130 -13.31 9.08 7.47
CA ILE A 130 -13.84 8.14 8.46
C ILE A 130 -14.50 8.90 9.62
N ALA A 131 -13.87 9.96 10.13
CA ALA A 131 -14.44 10.73 11.23
C ALA A 131 -15.82 11.28 10.88
N GLN A 132 -16.04 11.75 9.65
CA GLN A 132 -17.34 12.25 9.20
C GLN A 132 -18.48 11.21 9.22
N VAL A 133 -18.16 9.91 9.18
CA VAL A 133 -19.13 8.82 9.29
C VAL A 133 -19.50 8.50 10.75
N LEU A 134 -18.64 8.86 11.70
CA LEU A 134 -18.79 8.53 13.12
C LEU A 134 -19.55 9.58 13.90
N THR A 135 -20.29 9.13 14.92
CA THR A 135 -20.91 10.01 15.92
C THR A 135 -19.86 10.64 16.85
N ALA A 136 -20.23 11.71 17.55
CA ALA A 136 -19.34 12.38 18.51
C ALA A 136 -18.80 11.41 19.59
N GLU A 137 -19.67 10.55 20.13
CA GLU A 137 -19.30 9.55 21.14
C GLU A 137 -18.32 8.50 20.58
N GLN A 138 -18.56 8.01 19.36
CA GLN A 138 -17.66 7.06 18.70
C GLN A 138 -16.29 7.69 18.41
N ARG A 139 -16.24 8.99 18.06
CA ARG A 139 -14.97 9.72 17.89
C ARG A 139 -14.21 9.84 19.21
N ALA A 140 -14.89 10.16 20.31
CA ALA A 140 -14.29 10.21 21.64
C ALA A 140 -13.71 8.86 22.06
N LYS A 141 -14.46 7.76 21.87
CA LYS A 141 -13.99 6.38 22.11
C LYS A 141 -12.76 6.04 21.26
N MET A 142 -12.72 6.51 20.00
CA MET A 142 -11.55 6.32 19.14
C MET A 142 -10.31 7.04 19.70
N GLU A 143 -10.46 8.28 20.17
CA GLU A 143 -9.34 9.05 20.72
C GLU A 143 -8.80 8.44 22.01
N GLN A 144 -9.69 7.98 22.90
CA GLN A 144 -9.29 7.21 24.08
C GLN A 144 -8.47 5.97 23.70
N MET A 145 -8.94 5.17 22.73
CA MET A 145 -8.20 4.00 22.27
C MET A 145 -6.83 4.34 21.66
N LYS A 146 -6.69 5.51 21.00
CA LYS A 146 -5.39 5.98 20.51
C LYS A 146 -4.46 6.31 21.66
N SER A 147 -4.93 7.04 22.68
CA SER A 147 -4.18 7.38 23.88
C SER A 147 -3.67 6.12 24.60
N GLU A 148 -4.55 5.16 24.86
CA GLU A 148 -4.19 3.88 25.51
C GLU A 148 -3.11 3.12 24.72
N ARG A 149 -3.23 3.13 23.39
CA ARG A 149 -2.24 2.48 22.51
C ARG A 149 -0.89 3.20 22.57
N GLN A 150 -0.88 4.52 22.61
CA GLN A 150 0.35 5.30 22.77
C GLN A 150 1.00 5.01 24.11
N GLU A 151 0.23 4.96 25.20
CA GLU A 151 0.74 4.66 26.54
C GLU A 151 1.34 3.25 26.61
N LYS A 152 0.65 2.24 26.07
CA LYS A 152 1.17 0.87 25.96
C LYS A 152 2.47 0.82 25.15
N GLY A 153 2.55 1.56 24.05
CA GLY A 153 3.79 1.68 23.27
C GLY A 153 4.94 2.30 24.06
N ARG A 154 4.66 3.32 24.87
CA ARG A 154 5.65 3.97 25.75
C ARG A 154 6.14 3.02 26.85
N LYS A 155 5.25 2.22 27.45
CA LYS A 155 5.61 1.19 28.44
C LYS A 155 6.52 0.13 27.82
N HIS A 156 6.12 -0.44 26.68
CA HIS A 156 6.92 -1.46 25.97
C HIS A 156 8.31 -0.96 25.57
N SER A 157 8.44 0.33 25.22
CA SER A 157 9.73 0.94 24.93
C SER A 157 10.60 1.12 26.18
N LYS A 158 10.01 1.39 27.35
CA LYS A 158 10.76 1.49 28.61
C LYS A 158 11.23 0.11 29.07
N ASP A 159 10.38 -0.90 28.94
CA ASP A 159 10.70 -2.28 29.34
C ASP A 159 11.85 -2.84 28.51
N ARG A 160 11.84 -2.62 27.18
CA ARG A 160 12.99 -2.98 26.31
C ARG A 160 14.28 -2.27 26.70
N LYS A 161 14.21 -0.98 27.04
CA LYS A 161 15.39 -0.20 27.46
C LYS A 161 15.91 -0.62 28.85
N GLY A 162 15.06 -1.21 29.68
CA GLY A 162 15.44 -1.81 30.97
C GLY A 162 16.18 -3.15 30.79
N HIS A 163 15.70 -4.01 29.89
CA HIS A 163 16.34 -5.29 29.60
C HIS A 163 17.74 -5.14 28.95
N ASP A 164 17.93 -4.22 28.01
CA ASP A 164 19.26 -3.99 27.40
C ASP A 164 20.32 -3.50 28.42
N LYS A 165 19.90 -2.73 29.44
CA LYS A 165 20.82 -2.27 30.50
C LYS A 165 21.26 -3.37 31.44
N GLN A 166 20.45 -4.41 31.65
CA GLN A 166 20.85 -5.56 32.47
C GLN A 166 21.88 -6.46 31.76
N HIS A 167 21.93 -6.45 30.43
CA HIS A 167 22.90 -7.25 29.66
C HIS A 167 24.23 -6.53 29.37
N GLN A 168 24.32 -5.21 29.55
CA GLN A 168 25.58 -4.45 29.38
C GLN A 168 26.40 -4.31 30.68
N GLY A 169 25.91 -4.87 31.80
CA GLY A 169 26.56 -4.80 33.11
C GLY A 169 27.17 -6.12 33.60
N MET A 170 27.35 -7.10 32.72
CA MET A 170 28.08 -8.36 32.97
C MET A 170 29.27 -8.48 32.04
#